data_AF-A0A2R6PJE9-F1
#
_entry.id   AF-A0A2R6PJE9-F1
#
_cell.length_a   1.000
_cell.length_b   1.000
_cell.length_c   1.000
_cell.angle_alpha   90.00
_cell.angle_beta   90.00
_cell.angle_gamma   90.00
#
_symmetry.space_group_name_H-M   'P 1'
#
loop_
_entity.id
_entity.type
_entity.pdbx_description
1 polymer ?
#
loop_
_entity_poly.entity_id
_entity_poly.type
_entity_poly.pdbx_seq_one_letter_code
_entity_poly.pdbx_strand_id
1 'polypeptide(L)'
;MAPGRSDVKSPEHGTTKVEEDFVVDGVDRLGIGSSSNEEEDGVQVTCFTDVVDDVTLHFQLIRLHKQIYAWIGCNSAKFGHVYAAAPTRPNNTVSVTNILGGASDNTGSGIVRRLVLKTGLNVILACNIPKNSPMLEADAEKKLVQKLINLGYTKPKSNGSSS
;
A
#
# COMPACT_ATOMS: atom_id res chain seq x y z
N MET A 1 -5.00 59.65 29.94
CA MET A 1 -5.55 59.10 28.68
C MET A 1 -4.41 59.17 27.66
N ALA A 2 -3.65 58.11 27.35
CA ALA A 2 -3.85 56.67 27.43
C ALA A 2 -2.54 55.94 27.83
N PRO A 3 -2.59 54.72 28.41
CA PRO A 3 -1.47 53.80 28.44
C PRO A 3 -1.65 52.67 27.41
N GLY A 4 -0.55 52.07 26.96
CA GLY A 4 -0.56 50.69 26.45
C GLY A 4 0.05 50.48 25.07
N ARG A 5 1.21 49.82 25.05
CA ARG A 5 1.47 48.72 24.12
C ARG A 5 2.59 47.84 24.70
N SER A 6 2.18 46.73 25.30
CA SER A 6 3.03 45.63 25.75
C SER A 6 3.31 44.68 24.59
N ASP A 7 4.56 44.22 24.51
CA ASP A 7 5.05 43.16 23.65
C ASP A 7 4.23 41.87 23.75
N VAL A 8 3.76 41.34 22.62
CA VAL A 8 3.19 40.00 22.52
C VAL A 8 4.17 39.12 21.75
N LYS A 9 4.77 38.18 22.50
CA LYS A 9 5.57 37.05 22.02
C LYS A 9 4.62 35.97 21.50
N SER A 10 4.72 35.64 20.20
CA SER A 10 3.97 34.54 19.59
C SER A 10 4.56 33.18 20.00
N PRO A 11 3.73 32.18 20.38
CA PRO A 11 4.21 30.85 20.70
C PRO A 11 4.29 29.96 19.45
N GLU A 12 5.38 29.20 19.41
CA GLU A 12 5.64 28.05 18.55
C GLU A 12 4.49 27.02 18.56
N HIS A 13 4.00 26.65 17.36
CA HIS A 13 3.04 25.56 17.19
C HIS A 13 3.80 24.31 16.72
N GLY A 14 4.07 23.40 17.65
CA GLY A 14 4.51 22.05 17.35
C GLY A 14 3.37 21.23 16.75
N THR A 15 3.55 20.75 15.52
CA THR A 15 2.60 19.86 14.85
C THR A 15 2.83 18.44 15.34
N THR A 16 1.99 17.98 16.27
CA THR A 16 1.87 16.56 16.61
C THR A 16 1.13 15.85 15.48
N LYS A 17 1.80 14.93 14.78
CA LYS A 17 1.12 13.97 13.88
C LYS A 17 0.33 12.99 14.74
N VAL A 18 -0.98 12.98 14.56
CA VAL A 18 -1.88 11.98 15.14
C VAL A 18 -1.93 10.81 14.14
N GLU A 19 -1.44 9.65 14.55
CA GLU A 19 -1.67 8.39 13.84
C GLU A 19 -3.01 7.85 14.35
N GLU A 20 -4.06 7.99 13.54
CA GLU A 20 -5.36 7.39 13.84
C GLU A 20 -5.38 5.97 13.27
N ASP A 21 -5.18 4.98 14.15
CA ASP A 21 -5.49 3.59 13.88
C ASP A 21 -7.01 3.41 13.80
N PHE A 22 -7.53 3.31 12.58
CA PHE A 22 -8.93 2.95 12.35
C PHE A 22 -9.10 1.43 12.54
N VAL A 23 -9.41 1.02 13.77
CA VAL A 23 -9.86 -0.32 14.09
C VAL A 23 -11.32 -0.45 13.64
N VAL A 24 -11.56 -1.20 12.57
CA VAL A 24 -12.92 -1.65 12.21
C VAL A 24 -13.35 -2.74 13.17
N ASP A 25 -13.97 -2.31 14.27
CA ASP A 25 -14.73 -3.17 15.19
C ASP A 25 -15.96 -3.74 14.46
N GLY A 26 -16.00 -5.05 14.18
CA GLY A 26 -17.11 -5.60 13.41
C GLY A 26 -17.09 -7.08 12.98
N VAL A 27 -16.24 -7.95 13.54
CA VAL A 27 -16.31 -9.41 13.25
C VAL A 27 -16.37 -10.29 14.52
N ASP A 28 -16.36 -9.71 15.72
CA ASP A 28 -16.31 -10.44 17.01
C ASP A 28 -17.66 -11.03 17.49
N ARG A 29 -18.30 -11.92 16.71
CA ARG A 29 -19.43 -12.71 17.22
C ARG A 29 -19.40 -14.22 16.97
N LEU A 30 -18.24 -14.84 16.79
CA LEU A 30 -18.10 -16.28 16.99
C LEU A 30 -16.81 -16.58 17.79
N GLY A 31 -16.94 -16.54 19.11
CA GLY A 31 -15.89 -16.97 20.01
C GLY A 31 -15.73 -18.49 20.02
N ILE A 32 -14.53 -18.96 19.71
CA ILE A 32 -13.94 -20.19 20.28
C ILE A 32 -12.48 -19.86 20.58
N GLY A 33 -12.14 -19.73 21.86
CA GLY A 33 -10.75 -19.69 22.31
C GLY A 33 -10.23 -21.10 22.57
N SER A 34 -9.10 -21.45 21.96
CA SER A 34 -8.20 -22.49 22.44
C SER A 34 -6.81 -22.25 21.85
N SER A 35 -5.78 -22.38 22.68
CA SER A 35 -4.37 -22.17 22.34
C SER A 35 -3.83 -23.23 21.37
N SER A 36 -3.53 -22.81 20.15
CA SER A 36 -2.66 -23.47 19.17
C SER A 36 -2.01 -22.39 18.30
N ASN A 37 -0.76 -22.58 17.88
CA ASN A 37 -0.14 -21.75 16.85
C ASN A 37 -0.91 -21.92 15.55
N GLU A 38 -1.97 -21.13 15.38
CA GLU A 38 -2.72 -21.02 14.15
C GLU A 38 -2.17 -19.80 13.45
N GLU A 39 -1.44 -20.03 12.35
CA GLU A 39 -1.29 -18.98 11.33
C GLU A 39 -2.70 -18.49 11.05
N GLU A 40 -2.99 -17.26 11.46
CA GLU A 40 -4.29 -16.61 11.32
C GLU A 40 -4.74 -16.74 9.85
N ASP A 41 -5.57 -17.77 9.57
CA ASP A 41 -6.17 -18.08 8.26
C ASP A 41 -7.31 -17.10 7.97
N GLY A 42 -7.07 -15.84 8.29
CA GLY A 42 -7.97 -14.71 8.18
C GLY A 42 -7.49 -13.73 7.11
N VAL A 43 -8.45 -13.04 6.51
CA VAL A 43 -8.15 -11.92 5.61
C VAL A 43 -7.57 -10.77 6.44
N GLN A 44 -6.31 -10.40 6.21
CA GLN A 44 -5.68 -9.26 6.89
C GLN A 44 -5.86 -8.00 6.03
N VAL A 45 -6.45 -6.95 6.59
CA VAL A 45 -6.62 -5.66 5.93
C VAL A 45 -5.69 -4.64 6.57
N THR A 46 -4.96 -3.88 5.75
CA THR A 46 -4.07 -2.82 6.22
C THR A 46 -4.30 -1.57 5.39
N CYS A 47 -4.64 -0.47 6.04
CA CYS A 47 -4.81 0.83 5.42
C CYS A 47 -3.71 1.78 5.91
N PHE A 48 -3.21 2.64 5.04
CA PHE A 48 -2.31 3.72 5.44
C PHE A 48 -2.36 4.86 4.41
N THR A 49 -1.92 6.04 4.84
CA THR A 49 -1.85 7.23 3.98
C THR A 49 -0.44 7.80 4.04
N ASP A 50 0.01 8.38 2.93
CA ASP A 50 1.29 9.09 2.87
C ASP A 50 1.17 10.36 2.03
N VAL A 51 2.06 11.32 2.25
CA VAL A 51 2.11 12.58 1.50
C VAL A 51 3.43 12.64 0.74
N VAL A 52 3.36 12.76 -0.58
CA VAL A 52 4.50 12.84 -1.50
C VAL A 52 4.28 14.02 -2.43
N ASP A 53 5.21 14.98 -2.46
CA ASP A 53 5.12 16.18 -3.31
C ASP A 53 3.76 16.92 -3.22
N ASP A 54 3.29 17.14 -1.99
CA ASP A 54 1.97 17.75 -1.69
C ASP A 54 0.75 16.97 -2.20
N VAL A 55 0.96 15.75 -2.70
CA VAL A 55 -0.09 14.80 -3.11
C VAL A 55 -0.31 13.79 -1.99
N THR A 56 -1.58 13.57 -1.63
CA THR A 56 -1.95 12.55 -0.64
C THR A 56 -2.23 11.22 -1.34
N LEU A 57 -1.47 10.18 -0.96
CA LEU A 57 -1.64 8.82 -1.43
C LEU A 57 -2.31 7.98 -0.35
N HIS A 58 -3.39 7.30 -0.71
CA HIS A 58 -4.09 6.37 0.17
C HIS A 58 -3.83 4.94 -0.30
N PHE A 59 -3.52 4.07 0.65
CA PHE A 59 -3.22 2.68 0.40
C PHE A 59 -4.17 1.78 1.18
N GLN A 60 -4.64 0.72 0.53
CA GLN A 60 -5.34 -0.38 1.18
C GLN A 60 -4.76 -1.69 0.67
N LEU A 61 -4.35 -2.55 1.58
CA LEU A 61 -3.85 -3.89 1.29
C LEU A 61 -4.80 -4.90 1.92
N ILE A 62 -5.12 -5.93 1.17
CA ILE A 62 -5.89 -7.08 1.64
C ILE A 62 -5.06 -8.32 1.34
N ARG A 63 -4.66 -9.02 2.39
CA ARG A 63 -3.95 -10.29 2.33
C ARG A 63 -4.96 -11.42 2.21
N LEU A 64 -4.73 -12.28 1.23
CA LEU A 64 -5.30 -13.61 1.15
C LEU A 64 -4.17 -14.64 1.13
N HIS A 65 -4.49 -15.92 1.34
CA HIS A 65 -3.50 -17.01 1.47
C HIS A 65 -2.44 -17.02 0.34
N LYS A 66 -2.86 -16.87 -0.93
CA LYS A 66 -1.93 -16.90 -2.10
C LYS A 66 -2.10 -15.69 -3.03
N GLN A 67 -2.72 -14.63 -2.53
CA GLN A 67 -3.03 -13.46 -3.32
C GLN A 67 -2.94 -12.21 -2.46
N ILE A 68 -2.47 -11.12 -3.04
CA ILE A 68 -2.53 -9.78 -2.46
C ILE A 68 -3.46 -8.95 -3.32
N TYR A 69 -4.41 -8.28 -2.69
CA TYR A 69 -5.08 -7.14 -3.29
C TYR A 69 -4.47 -5.86 -2.73
N ALA A 70 -4.11 -4.93 -3.60
CA ALA A 70 -3.62 -3.61 -3.25
C ALA A 70 -4.43 -2.54 -3.98
N TRP A 71 -4.75 -1.47 -3.28
CA TRP A 71 -5.38 -0.28 -3.84
C TRP A 71 -4.54 0.95 -3.53
N ILE A 72 -4.38 1.82 -4.54
CA ILE A 72 -3.69 3.11 -4.44
C ILE A 72 -4.62 4.21 -4.94
N GLY A 73 -5.10 5.04 -4.03
CA GLY A 73 -5.79 6.29 -4.31
C GLY A 73 -4.85 7.49 -4.31
N CYS A 74 -5.14 8.49 -5.13
CA CYS A 74 -4.37 9.73 -5.23
C CYS A 74 -5.31 10.92 -5.09
N ASN A 75 -5.12 11.75 -4.06
CA ASN A 75 -5.91 12.94 -3.67
C ASN A 75 -7.41 12.71 -3.43
N SER A 76 -7.95 11.58 -3.88
CA SER A 76 -9.35 11.19 -3.77
C SER A 76 -9.43 9.67 -3.80
N ALA A 77 -10.43 9.12 -3.11
CA ALA A 77 -10.72 7.69 -3.08
C ALA A 77 -11.42 7.23 -4.37
N LYS A 78 -10.84 7.56 -5.53
CA LYS A 78 -11.33 7.11 -6.84
C LYS A 78 -10.79 5.73 -7.16
N PHE A 79 -11.68 4.88 -7.65
CA PHE A 79 -11.30 3.60 -8.22
C PHE A 79 -10.65 3.85 -9.58
N GLY A 80 -9.40 3.39 -9.76
CA GLY A 80 -8.63 3.56 -10.98
C GLY A 80 -8.65 2.30 -11.87
N HIS A 81 -7.60 2.14 -12.67
CA HIS A 81 -7.39 0.94 -13.46
C HIS A 81 -7.03 -0.24 -12.55
N VAL A 82 -7.51 -1.44 -12.92
CA VAL A 82 -7.32 -2.67 -12.15
C VAL A 82 -6.47 -3.64 -12.92
N TYR A 83 -5.32 -3.99 -12.38
CA TYR A 83 -4.39 -4.93 -12.97
C TYR A 83 -4.39 -6.22 -12.17
N ALA A 84 -4.42 -7.35 -12.86
CA ALA A 84 -4.10 -8.64 -12.27
C ALA A 84 -2.76 -9.11 -12.83
N ALA A 85 -1.92 -9.64 -11.95
CA ALA A 85 -0.69 -10.28 -12.35
C ALA A 85 -0.42 -11.55 -11.57
N ALA A 86 0.21 -12.51 -12.25
CA ALA A 86 0.54 -13.81 -11.69
C ALA A 86 1.93 -14.27 -12.18
N PRO A 87 2.71 -14.96 -11.32
CA PRO A 87 3.94 -15.59 -11.73
C PRO A 87 3.60 -16.80 -12.62
N THR A 88 4.35 -16.97 -13.70
CA THR A 88 4.18 -18.06 -14.68
C THR A 88 5.42 -18.96 -14.64
N ARG A 89 5.19 -20.27 -14.65
CA ARG A 89 6.24 -21.30 -14.73
C ARG A 89 6.40 -21.76 -16.18
N PRO A 90 7.57 -22.26 -16.60
CA PRO A 90 8.80 -22.47 -15.82
C PRO A 90 9.73 -21.25 -15.73
N ASN A 91 9.60 -20.24 -16.59
CA ASN A 91 10.60 -19.16 -16.75
C ASN A 91 10.48 -17.99 -15.73
N ASN A 92 9.73 -18.15 -14.65
CA ASN A 92 9.42 -17.10 -13.65
C ASN A 92 9.03 -15.75 -14.27
N THR A 93 8.42 -15.79 -15.47
CA THR A 93 7.87 -14.61 -16.14
C THR A 93 6.59 -14.20 -15.43
N VAL A 94 6.20 -12.93 -15.53
CA VAL A 94 4.96 -12.45 -14.92
C VAL A 94 3.98 -12.11 -16.03
N SER A 95 2.80 -12.72 -15.99
CA SER A 95 1.67 -12.32 -16.84
C SER A 95 0.94 -11.18 -16.16
N VAL A 96 0.62 -10.12 -16.90
CA VAL A 96 -0.10 -8.95 -16.41
C VAL A 96 -1.26 -8.68 -17.36
N THR A 97 -2.43 -8.40 -16.82
CA THR A 97 -3.60 -7.98 -17.59
C THR A 97 -4.31 -6.83 -16.89
N ASN A 98 -4.91 -5.92 -17.66
CA ASN A 98 -5.85 -4.92 -17.14
C ASN A 98 -7.27 -5.52 -17.20
N ILE A 99 -7.91 -5.65 -16.04
CA ILE A 99 -9.22 -6.29 -15.87
C ILE A 99 -10.35 -5.34 -16.27
N LEU A 100 -10.24 -4.08 -15.86
CA LEU A 100 -11.24 -3.06 -16.18
C LEU A 100 -10.91 -2.49 -17.56
N GLY A 101 -11.46 -3.11 -18.60
CA GLY A 101 -11.25 -2.73 -20.00
C GLY A 101 -11.48 -1.22 -20.22
N GLY A 102 -10.54 -0.59 -20.92
CA GLY A 102 -10.49 0.86 -21.15
C GLY A 102 -9.16 1.25 -21.79
N ALA A 103 -8.90 2.55 -21.98
CA ALA A 103 -7.60 3.02 -22.46
C ALA A 103 -6.48 2.32 -21.67
N SER A 104 -5.59 1.63 -22.39
CA SER A 104 -4.53 0.77 -21.86
C SER A 104 -3.46 1.62 -21.18
N ASP A 105 -3.80 2.13 -20.02
CA ASP A 105 -2.94 2.94 -19.21
C ASP A 105 -2.00 1.96 -18.51
N ASN A 106 -0.70 2.05 -18.73
CA ASN A 106 0.27 1.03 -18.32
C ASN A 106 0.99 1.36 -17.01
N THR A 107 0.66 2.49 -16.36
CA THR A 107 1.19 2.94 -15.06
C THR A 107 1.17 1.83 -14.01
N GLY A 108 0.03 1.15 -13.80
CA GLY A 108 -0.05 0.07 -12.81
C GLY A 108 0.57 -1.26 -13.26
N SER A 109 0.81 -1.44 -14.56
CA SER A 109 1.32 -2.71 -15.10
C SER A 109 2.77 -2.97 -14.68
N GLY A 110 3.59 -1.93 -14.60
CA GLY A 110 4.97 -2.01 -14.12
C GLY A 110 5.02 -2.34 -12.62
N ILE A 111 4.22 -1.63 -11.83
CA ILE A 111 4.13 -1.81 -10.38
C ILE A 111 3.70 -3.24 -10.05
N VAL A 112 2.56 -3.70 -10.57
CA VAL A 112 2.02 -5.03 -10.26
C VAL A 112 2.99 -6.14 -10.67
N ARG A 113 3.70 -5.96 -11.79
CA ARG A 113 4.73 -6.90 -12.25
C ARG A 113 5.87 -7.03 -11.25
N ARG A 114 6.39 -5.89 -10.76
CA ARG A 114 7.48 -5.86 -9.77
C ARG A 114 7.03 -6.41 -8.42
N LEU A 115 5.77 -6.18 -8.02
CA LEU A 115 5.19 -6.77 -6.82
C LEU A 115 5.13 -8.29 -6.89
N VAL A 116 4.65 -8.86 -8.00
CA VAL A 116 4.65 -10.32 -8.21
C VAL A 116 6.07 -10.88 -8.15
N LEU A 117 7.04 -10.24 -8.81
CA LEU A 117 8.44 -10.69 -8.77
C LEU A 117 9.05 -10.64 -7.35
N LYS A 118 8.66 -9.67 -6.52
CA LYS A 118 9.14 -9.50 -5.14
C LYS A 118 8.48 -10.45 -4.15
N THR A 119 7.18 -10.71 -4.31
CA THR A 119 6.38 -11.50 -3.36
C THR A 119 6.26 -12.97 -3.78
N GLY A 120 6.34 -13.27 -5.07
CA GLY A 120 6.05 -14.58 -5.63
C GLY A 120 4.55 -14.95 -5.59
N LEU A 121 3.67 -13.99 -5.31
CA LEU A 121 2.23 -14.19 -5.17
C LEU A 121 1.45 -13.61 -6.35
N ASN A 122 0.19 -14.02 -6.48
CA ASN A 122 -0.75 -13.35 -7.39
C ASN A 122 -1.09 -11.98 -6.80
N VAL A 123 -1.08 -10.93 -7.62
CA VAL A 123 -1.37 -9.56 -7.16
C VAL A 123 -2.48 -8.97 -8.01
N ILE A 124 -3.50 -8.43 -7.35
CA ILE A 124 -4.49 -7.54 -7.96
C ILE A 124 -4.17 -6.12 -7.46
N LEU A 125 -3.92 -5.19 -8.37
CA LEU A 125 -3.63 -3.80 -8.06
C LEU A 125 -4.68 -2.90 -8.69
N ALA A 126 -5.40 -2.13 -7.89
CA ALA A 126 -6.19 -1.01 -8.35
C ALA A 126 -5.42 0.28 -8.10
N CYS A 127 -5.14 1.09 -9.12
CA CYS A 127 -4.40 2.34 -8.93
C CYS A 127 -4.96 3.50 -9.76
N ASN A 128 -5.09 4.65 -9.13
CA ASN A 128 -5.50 5.91 -9.75
C ASN A 128 -4.36 6.95 -9.64
N ILE A 129 -3.18 6.64 -10.20
CA ILE A 129 -2.04 7.56 -10.20
C ILE A 129 -1.99 8.33 -11.54
N PRO A 130 -1.82 9.66 -11.53
CA PRO A 130 -1.65 10.45 -12.74
C PRO A 130 -0.43 10.01 -13.56
N LYS A 131 -0.60 9.87 -14.87
CA LYS A 131 0.48 9.43 -15.80
C LYS A 131 1.59 10.46 -16.00
N ASN A 132 1.29 11.74 -15.79
CA ASN A 132 2.22 12.84 -15.99
C ASN A 132 3.24 12.98 -14.84
N SER A 133 3.16 12.12 -13.83
CA SER A 133 4.03 12.14 -12.65
C SER A 133 4.73 10.79 -12.43
N PRO A 134 5.74 10.43 -13.24
CA PRO A 134 6.48 9.17 -13.07
C PRO A 134 7.21 9.07 -11.72
N MET A 135 7.58 10.20 -11.12
CA MET A 135 8.17 10.23 -9.77
C MET A 135 7.16 9.77 -8.70
N LEU A 136 5.91 10.25 -8.79
CA LEU A 136 4.83 9.85 -7.90
C LEU A 136 4.50 8.34 -8.02
N GLU A 137 4.54 7.78 -9.23
CA GLU A 137 4.40 6.34 -9.45
C GLU A 137 5.48 5.55 -8.70
N ALA A 138 6.75 5.97 -8.85
CA ALA A 138 7.89 5.33 -8.21
C ALA A 138 7.83 5.43 -6.68
N ASP A 139 7.41 6.57 -6.14
CA ASP A 139 7.28 6.76 -4.70
C ASP A 139 6.11 5.96 -4.12
N ALA A 140 4.95 5.93 -4.82
CA ALA A 140 3.82 5.09 -4.43
C ALA A 140 4.21 3.61 -4.38
N GLU A 141 4.92 3.11 -5.41
CA GLU A 141 5.45 1.75 -5.41
C GLU A 141 6.40 1.53 -4.24
N LYS A 142 7.35 2.44 -4.01
CA LYS A 142 8.35 2.32 -2.95
C LYS A 142 7.66 2.18 -1.60
N LYS A 143 6.66 3.02 -1.29
CA LYS A 143 5.90 2.95 -0.04
C LYS A 143 5.12 1.65 0.10
N LEU A 144 4.46 1.21 -0.97
CA LEU A 144 3.75 -0.06 -0.99
C LEU A 144 4.68 -1.25 -0.75
N VAL A 145 5.83 -1.30 -1.43
CA VAL A 145 6.85 -2.35 -1.27
C VAL A 145 7.42 -2.34 0.15
N GLN A 146 7.73 -1.17 0.71
CA GLN A 146 8.22 -1.06 2.09
C GLN A 146 7.18 -1.60 3.08
N LYS A 147 5.89 -1.26 2.92
CA LYS A 147 4.85 -1.81 3.79
C LYS A 147 4.74 -3.33 3.64
N LEU A 148 4.81 -3.86 2.41
CA LEU A 148 4.79 -5.31 2.18
C LEU A 148 5.99 -6.03 2.81
N ILE A 149 7.18 -5.43 2.79
CA ILE A 149 8.37 -5.96 3.48
C ILE A 149 8.12 -6.01 4.99
N ASN A 150 7.63 -4.92 5.58
CA ASN A 150 7.39 -4.82 7.02
C ASN A 150 6.33 -5.81 7.52
N LEU A 151 5.37 -6.14 6.66
CA LEU A 151 4.34 -7.15 6.94
C LEU A 151 4.82 -8.60 6.64
N GLY A 152 6.06 -8.78 6.18
CA GLY A 152 6.66 -10.11 5.96
C GLY A 152 6.35 -10.77 4.61
N TYR A 153 5.79 -10.03 3.64
CA TYR A 153 5.38 -10.61 2.33
C TYR A 153 6.51 -10.80 1.32
N THR A 154 7.66 -10.20 1.56
CA THR A 154 8.82 -10.36 0.69
C THR A 154 9.89 -11.10 1.44
N LYS A 155 10.42 -12.17 0.86
CA LYS A 155 11.60 -12.83 1.41
C LYS A 155 12.78 -11.85 1.36
N PRO A 156 13.59 -11.72 2.43
CA PRO A 156 14.87 -11.04 2.34
C PRO A 156 15.66 -11.67 1.19
N LYS A 157 16.21 -10.84 0.31
CA LYS A 157 17.09 -11.32 -0.76
C LYS A 157 18.30 -11.95 -0.07
N SER A 158 18.36 -13.28 0.00
CA SER A 158 19.55 -13.97 0.48
C SER A 158 20.69 -13.56 -0.44
N ASN A 159 21.63 -12.76 0.08
CA ASN A 159 22.86 -12.47 -0.62
C ASN A 159 23.54 -13.82 -0.86
N GLY A 160 23.51 -14.28 -2.12
CA GLY A 160 24.18 -15.51 -2.50
C GLY A 160 25.65 -15.37 -2.19
N SER A 161 26.10 -16.05 -1.13
CA SER A 161 27.50 -16.35 -0.93
C SER A 161 27.90 -17.27 -2.08
N SER A 162 28.51 -16.70 -3.12
CA SER A 162 29.20 -17.45 -4.15
C SER A 162 30.34 -18.22 -3.47
N SER A 163 30.29 -19.55 -3.51
CA SER A 163 31.44 -20.42 -3.26
C SER A 163 32.03 -20.85 -4.60
#